data_AF-A0A8T5B695-F1
#
_entry.id   AF-A0A8T5B695-F1
#
_cell.length_a   1.000
_cell.length_b   1.000
_cell.length_c   1.000
_cell.angle_alpha   90.00
_cell.angle_beta   90.00
_cell.angle_gamma   90.00
#
_symmetry.space_group_name_H-M   'P 1'
#
loop_
_entity.id
_entity.type
_entity.pdbx_description
1 polymer ?
#
loop_
_entity_poly.entity_id
_entity_poly.type
_entity_poly.pdbx_seq_one_letter_code
_entity_poly.pdbx_strand_id
1 'polypeptide(L)'
;MGRSRSFELEVTRPSDFIVGEAVVISVAGLRLKLLSSTQNIEAIIATALLTTSTPSNPMDIYRRLLRDPEKIKALLNRVELHHGSLLEHNQLCWLLEASKDEVLEILMKSHFFYVTPLGELNWLVSSNLRTALRYVQRHKDEFSEALMETIRAVAPNLSEVLGRNEI
;
A
#
# COMPACT_ATOMS: atom_id res chain seq x y z
N MET A 1 28.15 34.44 6.14
CA MET A 1 28.77 33.20 6.66
C MET A 1 27.67 32.22 7.03
N GLY A 2 27.23 31.40 6.08
CA GLY A 2 26.18 30.40 6.29
C GLY A 2 26.78 29.07 6.76
N ARG A 3 26.33 28.55 7.91
CA ARG A 3 26.67 27.21 8.37
C ARG A 3 25.83 26.20 7.60
N SER A 4 26.46 25.45 6.71
CA SER A 4 25.88 24.23 6.14
C SER A 4 25.80 23.17 7.25
N ARG A 5 24.60 22.71 7.58
CA ARG A 5 24.40 21.49 8.38
C ARG A 5 24.15 20.35 7.40
N SER A 6 25.13 19.47 7.28
CA SER A 6 24.97 18.15 6.69
C SER A 6 24.02 17.34 7.58
N PHE A 7 22.89 16.93 7.02
CA PHE A 7 22.01 15.93 7.63
C PHE A 7 22.46 14.58 7.08
N GLU A 8 23.05 13.75 7.93
CA GLU A 8 23.15 12.31 7.66
C GLU A 8 21.74 11.74 7.75
N LEU A 9 21.22 11.27 6.63
CA LEU A 9 20.00 10.46 6.57
C LEU A 9 20.34 9.10 7.17
N GLU A 10 19.99 8.90 8.45
CA GLU A 10 19.90 7.56 9.03
C GLU A 10 18.87 6.75 8.23
N VAL A 11 19.38 5.83 7.41
CA VAL A 11 18.54 4.84 6.73
C VAL A 11 17.89 3.99 7.82
N THR A 12 16.58 4.17 8.00
CA THR A 12 15.76 3.36 8.90
C THR A 12 15.86 1.88 8.53
N ARG A 13 15.91 1.02 9.56
CA ARG A 13 16.36 -0.37 9.50
C ARG A 13 15.56 -1.22 8.49
N PRO A 14 16.19 -2.24 7.85
CA PRO A 14 15.50 -3.19 6.95
C PRO A 14 14.37 -4.04 7.58
N SER A 15 14.12 -3.89 8.89
CA SER A 15 13.19 -4.75 9.66
C SER A 15 11.71 -4.51 9.40
N ASP A 16 11.35 -3.39 8.77
CA ASP A 16 9.95 -2.91 8.69
C ASP A 16 9.25 -3.33 7.39
N PHE A 17 9.97 -4.03 6.50
CA PHE A 17 9.47 -4.55 5.24
C PHE A 17 9.51 -6.07 5.25
N ILE A 18 8.47 -6.72 4.73
CA ILE A 18 8.54 -8.15 4.39
C ILE A 18 8.96 -8.24 2.93
N VAL A 19 10.11 -8.89 2.68
CA VAL A 19 10.42 -9.49 1.38
C VAL A 19 9.85 -10.90 1.44
N GLY A 20 8.57 -11.03 1.09
CA GLY A 20 7.85 -12.30 1.12
C GLY A 20 8.13 -13.14 -0.13
N GLU A 21 7.65 -14.39 -0.14
CA GLU A 21 7.49 -15.10 -1.41
C GLU A 21 6.69 -14.22 -2.38
N ALA A 22 7.23 -14.07 -3.58
CA ALA A 22 6.70 -13.17 -4.58
C ALA A 22 5.26 -13.54 -4.93
N VAL A 23 4.30 -12.69 -4.58
CA VAL A 23 2.97 -12.75 -5.19
C VAL A 23 3.13 -12.27 -6.63
N VAL A 24 3.20 -13.21 -7.57
CA VAL A 24 3.26 -12.95 -9.01
C VAL A 24 1.85 -13.09 -9.55
N ILE A 25 1.28 -12.00 -10.05
CA ILE A 25 0.00 -12.01 -10.74
C ILE A 25 0.27 -11.71 -12.21
N SER A 26 -0.19 -12.61 -13.07
CA SER A 26 -0.08 -12.48 -14.52
C SER A 26 -1.48 -12.37 -15.11
N VAL A 27 -1.72 -11.30 -15.84
CA VAL A 27 -2.89 -11.12 -16.72
C VAL A 27 -2.34 -10.90 -18.14
N ALA A 28 -3.17 -10.92 -19.19
CA ALA A 28 -2.69 -11.10 -20.56
C ALA A 28 -1.95 -9.87 -21.14
N GLY A 29 -0.65 -9.74 -20.85
CA GLY A 29 0.24 -8.69 -21.37
C GLY A 29 1.05 -8.01 -20.27
N LEU A 30 0.48 -7.95 -19.06
CA LEU A 30 1.05 -7.30 -17.88
C LEU A 30 1.34 -8.31 -16.76
N ARG A 31 2.54 -8.25 -16.17
CA ARG A 31 2.87 -9.01 -14.94
C ARG A 31 3.22 -8.07 -13.81
N LEU A 32 2.55 -8.22 -12.68
CA LEU A 32 2.82 -7.47 -11.46
C LEU A 32 3.29 -8.40 -10.36
N LYS A 33 4.48 -8.16 -9.83
CA LYS A 33 5.08 -8.92 -8.75
C LYS A 33 5.31 -8.03 -7.54
N LEU A 34 4.68 -8.34 -6.41
CA LEU A 34 4.97 -7.64 -5.15
C LEU A 34 6.40 -7.97 -4.70
N LEU A 35 7.23 -6.94 -4.52
CA LEU A 35 8.60 -7.07 -4.01
C LEU A 35 8.66 -6.82 -2.51
N SER A 36 7.92 -5.82 -2.03
CA SER A 36 7.88 -5.49 -0.60
C SER A 36 6.61 -4.74 -0.25
N SER A 37 6.17 -4.92 0.99
CA SER A 37 5.11 -4.12 1.61
C SER A 37 5.51 -3.73 3.03
N THR A 38 4.96 -2.61 3.53
CA THR A 38 5.02 -2.28 4.96
C THR A 38 4.40 -3.41 5.78
N GLN A 39 5.04 -3.79 6.88
CA GLN A 39 4.51 -4.82 7.77
C GLN A 39 3.26 -4.37 8.53
N ASN A 40 2.34 -5.31 8.76
CA ASN A 40 1.14 -5.11 9.59
C ASN A 40 0.32 -3.87 9.18
N ILE A 41 0.11 -3.67 7.87
CA ILE A 41 -0.59 -2.50 7.30
C ILE A 41 -1.91 -2.24 8.02
N GLU A 42 -2.70 -3.28 8.27
CA GLU A 42 -3.98 -3.20 8.98
C GLU A 42 -3.86 -2.67 10.41
N ALA A 43 -2.81 -3.05 11.13
CA ALA A 43 -2.52 -2.52 12.46
C ALA A 43 -2.12 -1.05 12.40
N ILE A 44 -1.41 -0.62 11.35
CA ILE A 44 -1.06 0.79 11.13
C ILE A 44 -2.32 1.62 10.87
N ILE A 45 -3.21 1.13 9.99
CA ILE A 45 -4.49 1.78 9.69
C ILE A 45 -5.35 1.90 10.96
N ALA A 46 -5.49 0.81 11.71
CA ALA A 46 -6.24 0.80 12.96
C ALA A 46 -5.60 1.71 14.03
N THR A 47 -4.27 1.84 14.04
CA THR A 47 -3.56 2.79 14.90
C THR A 47 -3.91 4.21 14.52
N ALA A 48 -3.81 4.56 13.24
CA ALA A 48 -4.16 5.89 12.74
C ALA A 48 -5.61 6.26 13.10
N LEU A 49 -6.56 5.31 12.95
CA LEU A 49 -7.95 5.50 13.34
C LEU A 49 -8.12 5.81 14.84
N LEU A 50 -7.37 5.13 15.71
CA LEU A 50 -7.46 5.37 17.15
C LEU A 50 -6.76 6.66 17.57
N THR A 51 -5.71 7.10 16.87
CA THR A 51 -5.00 8.35 17.20
C THR A 51 -5.85 9.59 16.97
N THR A 52 -6.86 9.54 16.09
CA THR A 52 -7.79 10.66 15.87
C THR A 52 -8.88 10.74 16.93
N SER A 53 -9.09 9.67 17.70
CA SER A 53 -10.20 9.52 18.65
C SER A 53 -9.74 9.30 20.09
N THR A 54 -8.45 9.12 20.33
CA THR A 54 -7.89 8.86 21.67
C THR A 54 -6.59 9.64 21.91
N PRO A 55 -6.40 10.21 23.12
CA PRO A 55 -5.18 10.95 23.48
C PRO A 55 -4.02 10.03 23.88
N SER A 56 -3.85 8.90 23.19
CA SER A 56 -2.82 7.90 23.48
C SER A 56 -1.65 7.99 22.50
N ASN A 57 -0.45 7.62 22.94
CA ASN A 57 0.72 7.57 22.07
C ASN A 57 0.49 6.55 20.93
N PRO A 58 0.75 6.89 19.65
CA PRO A 58 0.55 5.98 18.52
C PRO A 58 1.30 4.65 18.66
N MET A 59 2.51 4.66 19.21
CA MET A 59 3.32 3.45 19.36
C MET A 59 2.72 2.49 20.39
N ASP A 60 2.14 3.01 21.47
CA ASP A 60 1.49 2.18 22.49
C ASP A 60 0.19 1.57 21.95
N ILE A 61 -0.57 2.34 21.15
CA ILE A 61 -1.73 1.83 20.43
C ILE A 61 -1.32 0.68 19.51
N TYR A 62 -0.31 0.88 18.67
CA TYR A 62 0.17 -0.11 17.70
C TYR A 62 0.60 -1.41 18.38
N ARG A 63 1.45 -1.33 19.42
CA ARG A 63 1.91 -2.51 20.17
C ARG A 63 0.77 -3.28 20.80
N ARG A 64 -0.26 -2.59 21.29
CA ARG A 64 -1.47 -3.22 21.84
C ARG A 64 -2.29 -3.90 20.75
N LEU A 65 -2.47 -3.26 19.59
CA LEU A 65 -3.20 -3.82 18.46
C LEU A 65 -2.52 -5.08 17.89
N LEU A 66 -1.19 -5.11 17.81
CA LEU A 66 -0.47 -6.32 17.37
C LEU A 66 -0.73 -7.55 18.24
N ARG A 67 -1.18 -7.36 19.49
CA ARG A 67 -1.54 -8.44 20.42
C ARG A 67 -3.01 -8.82 20.37
N ASP A 68 -3.82 -8.11 19.57
CA ASP A 68 -5.28 -8.26 19.51
C ASP A 68 -5.78 -8.12 18.04
N PRO A 69 -5.57 -9.15 17.20
CA PRO A 69 -5.98 -9.13 15.80
C PRO A 69 -7.50 -8.97 15.59
N GLU A 70 -8.31 -9.51 16.49
CA GLU A 70 -9.78 -9.37 16.43
C GLU A 70 -10.20 -7.91 16.59
N LYS A 71 -9.53 -7.16 17.46
CA LYS A 71 -9.75 -5.72 17.57
C LYS A 71 -9.34 -4.96 16.32
N ILE A 72 -8.24 -5.36 15.65
CA ILE A 72 -7.87 -4.76 14.35
C ILE A 72 -9.01 -4.97 13.36
N LYS A 73 -9.49 -6.20 13.20
CA LYS A 73 -10.61 -6.53 12.30
C LYS A 73 -11.87 -5.73 12.64
N ALA A 74 -12.24 -5.65 13.92
CA ALA A 74 -13.40 -4.89 14.38
C ALA A 74 -13.28 -3.38 14.09
N LEU A 75 -12.08 -2.81 14.21
CA LEU A 75 -11.81 -1.41 13.87
C LEU A 75 -11.88 -1.17 12.37
N LEU A 76 -11.30 -2.06 11.56
CA LEU A 76 -11.34 -1.94 10.10
C LEU A 76 -12.75 -2.03 9.53
N ASN A 77 -13.62 -2.86 10.11
CA ASN A 77 -15.05 -2.91 9.75
C ASN A 77 -15.80 -1.59 9.98
N ARG A 78 -15.23 -0.68 10.80
CA ARG A 78 -15.80 0.64 11.09
C ARG A 78 -15.12 1.77 10.32
N VAL A 79 -14.10 1.45 9.51
CA VAL A 79 -13.42 2.46 8.70
C VAL A 79 -14.39 2.91 7.61
N GLU A 80 -14.91 4.12 7.76
CA GLU A 80 -15.49 4.84 6.63
C GLU A 80 -14.37 5.17 5.66
N LEU A 81 -14.37 4.51 4.50
CA LEU A 81 -13.35 4.63 3.45
C LEU A 81 -13.21 6.06 2.89
N HIS A 82 -14.09 6.98 3.29
CA HIS A 82 -14.01 8.41 3.01
C HIS A 82 -12.81 9.09 3.71
N HIS A 83 -12.31 8.54 4.83
CA HIS A 83 -11.09 9.03 5.50
C HIS A 83 -9.82 8.45 4.88
N GLY A 84 -9.59 8.75 3.61
CA GLY A 84 -8.51 8.17 2.82
C GLY A 84 -7.09 8.37 3.37
N SER A 85 -6.86 9.37 4.24
CA SER A 85 -5.55 9.61 4.87
C SER A 85 -5.08 8.46 5.74
N LEU A 86 -5.99 7.67 6.32
CA LEU A 86 -5.66 6.49 7.13
C LEU A 86 -4.92 5.42 6.31
N LEU A 87 -5.11 5.43 4.98
CA LEU A 87 -4.55 4.44 4.05
C LEU A 87 -3.21 4.90 3.43
N GLU A 88 -2.68 6.06 3.84
CA GLU A 88 -1.45 6.64 3.25
C GLU A 88 -0.18 6.25 4.00
N HIS A 89 -0.29 5.77 5.24
CA HIS A 89 0.85 5.45 6.13
C HIS A 89 1.48 4.07 5.86
N ASN A 90 1.57 3.68 4.59
CA ASN A 90 2.19 2.42 4.17
C ASN A 90 2.80 2.58 2.79
N GLN A 91 3.66 1.65 2.42
CA GLN A 91 4.30 1.59 1.13
C GLN A 91 4.18 0.16 0.58
N LEU A 92 3.83 0.09 -0.70
CA LEU A 92 3.81 -1.10 -1.52
C LEU A 92 4.79 -0.87 -2.68
N CYS A 93 5.56 -1.89 -3.02
CA CYS A 93 6.54 -1.85 -4.08
C CYS A 93 6.44 -3.12 -4.93
N TRP A 94 6.38 -2.92 -6.24
CA TRP A 94 6.19 -3.99 -7.22
C TRP A 94 7.26 -3.91 -8.31
N LEU A 95 7.59 -5.08 -8.87
CA LEU A 95 8.17 -5.20 -10.19
C LEU A 95 7.00 -5.35 -11.18
N LEU A 96 6.89 -4.40 -12.09
CA LEU A 96 5.94 -4.42 -13.20
C LEU A 96 6.70 -4.78 -14.47
N GLU A 97 6.25 -5.82 -15.15
CA GLU A 97 6.64 -6.12 -16.51
C GLU A 97 5.56 -5.64 -17.48
N ALA A 98 5.89 -4.62 -18.26
CA ALA A 98 4.99 -3.95 -19.19
C ALA A 98 5.77 -3.11 -20.21
N SER A 99 5.17 -2.86 -21.36
CA SER A 99 5.65 -1.89 -22.34
C SER A 99 5.55 -0.46 -21.80
N LYS A 100 6.29 0.45 -22.45
CA LYS A 100 6.26 1.89 -22.11
C LYS A 100 4.85 2.49 -22.26
N ASP A 101 4.09 2.06 -23.27
CA ASP A 101 2.76 2.60 -23.55
C ASP A 101 1.77 2.19 -22.45
N GLU A 102 1.81 0.93 -22.00
CA GLU A 102 1.02 0.46 -20.86
C GLU A 102 1.35 1.21 -19.56
N VAL A 103 2.64 1.47 -19.31
CA VAL A 103 3.06 2.27 -18.14
C VAL A 103 2.54 3.70 -18.23
N LEU A 104 2.59 4.31 -19.42
CA LEU A 104 2.06 5.65 -19.63
C LEU A 104 0.54 5.68 -19.40
N GLU A 105 -0.20 4.67 -19.86
CA GLU A 105 -1.64 4.55 -19.61
C GLU A 105 -1.96 4.48 -18.11
N ILE A 106 -1.20 3.70 -17.34
CA ILE A 106 -1.34 3.61 -15.87
C ILE A 106 -1.10 4.99 -15.24
N LEU A 107 -0.03 5.69 -15.64
CA LEU A 107 0.31 7.00 -15.10
C LEU A 107 -0.71 8.07 -15.46
N MET A 108 -1.31 8.01 -16.65
CA MET A 108 -2.40 8.92 -17.06
C MET A 108 -3.69 8.68 -16.27
N LYS A 109 -3.95 7.44 -15.83
CA LYS A 109 -5.07 7.10 -14.95
C LYS A 109 -4.82 7.51 -13.50
N SER A 110 -3.58 7.44 -13.03
CA SER A 110 -3.20 7.86 -11.67
C SER A 110 -1.77 8.38 -11.58
N HIS A 111 -1.64 9.67 -11.28
CA HIS A 111 -0.36 10.36 -11.13
C HIS A 111 0.34 10.05 -9.78
N PHE A 112 -0.28 9.23 -8.92
CA PHE A 112 0.22 8.94 -7.57
C PHE A 112 1.03 7.64 -7.48
N PHE A 113 1.29 6.98 -8.61
CA PHE A 113 2.27 5.91 -8.69
C PHE A 113 3.64 6.51 -8.99
N TYR A 114 4.65 6.03 -8.26
CA TYR A 114 6.05 6.30 -8.58
C TYR A 114 6.56 5.16 -9.43
N VAL A 115 7.08 5.49 -10.63
CA VAL A 115 7.54 4.50 -11.59
C VAL A 115 8.98 4.80 -11.99
N THR A 116 9.87 3.82 -11.86
CA THR A 116 11.28 3.91 -12.23
C THR A 116 11.62 2.81 -13.25
N PRO A 117 12.18 3.13 -14.42
CA PRO A 117 12.59 2.11 -15.39
C PRO A 117 13.77 1.30 -14.85
N LEU A 118 13.70 -0.02 -15.01
CA LEU A 118 14.79 -0.97 -14.73
C LEU A 118 15.33 -1.64 -16.00
N GLY A 119 14.65 -1.44 -17.14
CA GLY A 119 14.99 -1.96 -18.46
C GLY A 119 13.89 -1.61 -19.47
N GLU A 120 13.90 -2.24 -20.64
CA GLU A 120 12.92 -1.94 -21.70
C GLU A 120 11.48 -2.33 -21.32
N LEU A 121 11.31 -3.43 -20.59
CA LEU A 121 10.01 -3.97 -20.18
C LEU A 121 9.83 -4.04 -18.67
N ASN A 122 10.85 -3.67 -17.88
CA ASN A 122 10.84 -3.85 -16.42
C ASN A 122 10.79 -2.49 -15.73
N TRP A 123 9.87 -2.36 -14.78
CA TRP A 123 9.62 -1.11 -14.06
C TRP A 123 9.47 -1.38 -12.57
N LEU A 124 10.14 -0.58 -11.75
CA LEU A 124 9.85 -0.51 -10.33
C LEU A 124 8.67 0.42 -10.14
N VAL A 125 7.56 -0.10 -9.60
CA VAL A 125 6.36 0.69 -9.32
C VAL A 125 6.14 0.71 -7.82
N SER A 126 5.79 1.86 -7.27
CA SER A 126 5.48 1.95 -5.84
C SER A 126 4.39 2.98 -5.55
N SER A 127 3.62 2.71 -4.50
CA SER A 127 2.57 3.60 -4.02
C SER A 127 2.14 3.20 -2.60
N ASN A 128 1.26 3.99 -2.00
CA ASN A 128 0.56 3.59 -0.77
C ASN A 128 -0.77 2.89 -1.11
N LEU A 129 -1.37 2.28 -0.09
CA LEU A 129 -2.62 1.56 -0.22
C LEU A 129 -3.77 2.46 -0.69
N ARG A 130 -3.83 3.74 -0.27
CA ARG A 130 -4.85 4.70 -0.76
C ARG A 130 -4.82 4.82 -2.29
N THR A 131 -3.63 4.96 -2.87
CA THR A 131 -3.46 5.09 -4.32
C THR A 131 -3.88 3.81 -5.04
N ALA A 132 -3.42 2.64 -4.56
CA ALA A 132 -3.79 1.35 -5.14
C ALA A 132 -5.32 1.15 -5.09
N LEU A 133 -5.95 1.38 -3.94
CA LEU A 133 -7.39 1.27 -3.77
C LEU A 133 -8.16 2.21 -4.68
N ARG A 134 -7.74 3.48 -4.77
CA ARG A 134 -8.40 4.47 -5.64
C ARG A 134 -8.33 4.08 -7.10
N TYR A 135 -7.22 3.47 -7.52
CA TYR A 135 -7.09 2.95 -8.88
C TYR A 135 -8.10 1.81 -9.11
N VAL A 136 -8.14 0.82 -8.21
CA VAL A 136 -9.07 -0.33 -8.28
C VAL A 136 -10.53 0.11 -8.28
N GLN A 137 -10.89 1.13 -7.51
CA GLN A 137 -12.28 1.63 -7.46
C GLN A 137 -12.72 2.35 -8.73
N ARG A 138 -11.79 2.87 -9.53
CA ARG A 138 -12.10 3.71 -10.71
C ARG A 138 -11.90 3.01 -12.03
N HIS A 139 -11.10 1.96 -12.04
CA HIS A 139 -10.67 1.28 -13.25
C HIS A 139 -10.96 -0.21 -13.11
N LYS A 140 -11.38 -0.83 -14.21
CA LYS A 140 -11.61 -2.27 -14.33
C LYS A 140 -10.76 -2.77 -15.48
N ASP A 141 -9.46 -2.84 -15.23
CA ASP A 141 -8.42 -3.30 -16.15
C ASP A 141 -7.46 -4.30 -15.47
N GLU A 142 -6.56 -4.89 -16.26
CA GLU A 142 -5.62 -5.91 -15.79
C GLU A 142 -4.74 -5.44 -14.61
N PHE A 143 -4.33 -4.17 -14.64
CA PHE A 143 -3.53 -3.60 -13.55
C PHE A 143 -4.36 -3.45 -12.27
N SER A 144 -5.63 -3.06 -12.38
CA SER A 144 -6.55 -3.02 -11.24
C SER A 144 -6.78 -4.40 -10.62
N GLU A 145 -6.89 -5.45 -11.43
CA GLU A 145 -7.05 -6.82 -10.94
C GLU A 145 -5.80 -7.27 -10.17
N ALA A 146 -4.61 -7.03 -10.73
CA ALA A 146 -3.35 -7.34 -10.07
C ALA A 146 -3.12 -6.55 -8.77
N LEU A 147 -3.54 -5.27 -8.73
CA LEU A 147 -3.54 -4.49 -7.49
C LEU A 147 -4.50 -5.07 -6.47
N MET A 148 -5.69 -5.51 -6.86
CA MET A 148 -6.68 -6.08 -5.94
C MET A 148 -6.17 -7.38 -5.30
N GLU A 149 -5.50 -8.24 -6.08
CA GLU A 149 -4.84 -9.43 -5.51
C GLU A 149 -3.73 -9.07 -4.51
N THR A 150 -2.95 -8.02 -4.79
CA THR A 150 -2.00 -7.50 -3.81
C THR A 150 -2.72 -7.06 -2.53
N ILE A 151 -3.82 -6.32 -2.64
CA ILE A 151 -4.58 -5.82 -1.49
C ILE A 151 -5.11 -6.99 -0.65
N ARG A 152 -5.66 -8.04 -1.27
CA ARG A 152 -6.11 -9.25 -0.57
C ARG A 152 -4.98 -9.94 0.19
N ALA A 153 -3.76 -9.94 -0.38
CA ALA A 153 -2.60 -10.56 0.26
C ALA A 153 -2.07 -9.74 1.45
N VAL A 154 -2.00 -8.42 1.34
CA VAL A 154 -1.34 -7.56 2.35
C VAL A 154 -2.30 -6.95 3.39
N ALA A 155 -3.59 -6.87 3.08
CA ALA A 155 -4.64 -6.31 3.92
C ALA A 155 -5.97 -7.07 3.75
N PRO A 156 -6.03 -8.35 4.15
CA PRO A 156 -7.16 -9.23 3.89
C PRO A 156 -8.47 -8.76 4.53
N ASN A 157 -8.45 -8.30 5.79
CA ASN A 157 -9.65 -7.80 6.46
C ASN A 157 -10.16 -6.52 5.80
N LEU A 158 -9.25 -5.64 5.35
CA LEU A 158 -9.65 -4.48 4.56
C LEU A 158 -10.28 -4.89 3.22
N SER A 159 -9.71 -5.89 2.55
CA SER A 159 -10.25 -6.40 1.28
C SER A 159 -11.67 -6.98 1.42
N GLU A 160 -11.98 -7.63 2.55
CA GLU A 160 -13.34 -8.10 2.86
C GLU A 160 -14.32 -6.94 3.01
N VAL A 161 -13.91 -5.86 3.68
CA VAL A 161 -14.74 -4.65 3.85
C VAL A 161 -15.03 -3.99 2.50
N LEU A 162 -14.06 -3.99 1.59
CA LEU A 162 -14.24 -3.47 0.23
C LEU A 162 -15.18 -4.33 -0.62
N GLY A 163 -15.16 -5.65 -0.46
CA GLY A 163 -16.10 -6.52 -1.16
C GLY A 163 -17.56 -6.38 -0.70
N ARG A 164 -17.79 -5.88 0.52
CA ARG A 164 -19.14 -5.68 1.10
C ARG A 164 -19.76 -4.33 0.74
N ASN A 165 -18.92 -3.30 0.61
CA ASN A 165 -19.33 -1.99 0.15
C ASN A 165 -19.14 -1.97 -1.37
N GLU A 166 -20.15 -2.40 -2.13
CA GLU A 166 -20.09 -2.49 -3.60
C GLU A 166 -19.30 -1.32 -4.22
N ILE A 167 -18.26 -1.67 -4.99
CA ILE A 167 -17.48 -0.76 -5.85
C ILE A 167 -18.35 -0.30 -7.01
#